data_AF-A0A1M7Y9S2-F1
#
_entry.id   AF-A0A1M7Y9S2-F1
#
_cell.length_a   1.000
_cell.length_b   1.000
_cell.length_c   1.000
_cell.angle_alpha   90.00
_cell.angle_beta   90.00
_cell.angle_gamma   90.00
#
_symmetry.space_group_name_H-M   'P 1'
#
loop_
_entity.id
_entity.type
_entity.pdbx_description
1 polymer ?
#
loop_
_entity_poly.entity_id
_entity_poly.type
_entity_poly.pdbx_seq_one_letter_code
_entity_poly.pdbx_strand_id
1 'polypeptide(L)'
;MTALSFVTIICINLGHANPDSYSYITATNSNGEYEFVLPEGTYNVLVSKKGYYPQLVKNVLITAGQTNYMENIIISDIIAGALSSEVNGRVTNALTGEMIANAQVRFRKSWNNTSGAYVSKLFSGTVKANTNSHGTFEVSLQIGNYTAEVVKDGYITGYYNIISTLNPGTQNMVLTPVIQDNQYRIVLTWGSTPADLDSHLAGKLEDGTAFHVYYSNKVFGYKGSTIAQLDLDDTSGYGPETITLTLKADIPGTYRYIVHDYTNRTSFSSNALSLSGASVKIYRGNDLIKTYNVPINERGNLWRVFEINNGVINTLNTMSYQSSSDNIN
;
A
#
# COMPACT_ATOMS: atom_id res chain seq x y z
N MET A 1 13.11 -25.02 -18.61
CA MET A 1 13.76 -23.91 -17.88
C MET A 1 12.82 -22.71 -17.92
N THR A 2 12.20 -22.37 -16.80
CA THR A 2 11.49 -21.09 -16.65
C THR A 2 12.52 -19.97 -16.74
N ALA A 3 12.45 -19.15 -17.79
CA ALA A 3 13.37 -18.04 -17.94
C ALA A 3 13.17 -17.03 -16.79
N LEU A 4 14.27 -16.55 -16.20
CA LEU A 4 14.26 -15.54 -15.15
C LEU A 4 13.82 -14.18 -15.72
N SER A 5 13.24 -13.32 -14.89
CA SER A 5 13.00 -11.91 -15.22
C SER A 5 14.26 -11.11 -14.90
N PHE A 6 14.56 -10.09 -15.68
CA PHE A 6 15.62 -9.12 -15.41
C PHE A 6 15.03 -7.88 -14.73
N VAL A 7 15.66 -7.46 -13.65
CA VAL A 7 15.32 -6.23 -12.93
C VAL A 7 16.47 -5.26 -13.11
N THR A 8 16.17 -4.08 -13.64
CA THR A 8 17.11 -2.97 -13.83
C THR A 8 16.66 -1.80 -12.99
N ILE A 9 17.51 -1.30 -12.11
CA ILE A 9 17.26 -0.14 -11.27
C ILE A 9 18.12 1.02 -11.76
N ILE A 10 17.51 2.17 -12.01
CA ILE A 10 18.18 3.37 -12.53
C ILE A 10 17.98 4.50 -11.52
N CYS A 11 19.08 5.07 -11.03
CA CYS A 11 19.03 6.23 -10.14
C CYS A 11 18.57 7.46 -10.94
N ILE A 12 17.59 8.21 -10.42
CA ILE A 12 17.06 9.42 -11.06
C ILE A 12 17.24 10.68 -10.21
N ASN A 13 17.49 10.54 -8.92
CA ASN A 13 17.91 11.63 -8.06
C ASN A 13 18.77 11.08 -6.91
N LEU A 14 19.84 11.78 -6.58
CA LEU A 14 20.82 11.37 -5.60
C LEU A 14 20.68 12.18 -4.32
N GLY A 15 20.76 11.52 -3.17
CA GLY A 15 21.09 12.20 -1.91
C GLY A 15 22.56 12.62 -1.83
N HIS A 16 23.45 11.93 -2.56
CA HIS A 16 24.91 12.13 -2.56
C HIS A 16 25.46 12.46 -3.96
N ALA A 17 26.40 13.39 -4.06
CA ALA A 17 26.86 13.95 -5.34
C ALA A 17 27.63 12.99 -6.31
N ASN A 18 27.90 11.73 -5.95
CA ASN A 18 28.71 10.83 -6.79
C ASN A 18 28.43 9.33 -6.50
N PRO A 19 27.51 8.65 -7.21
CA PRO A 19 27.33 7.22 -7.11
C PRO A 19 28.36 6.46 -7.97
N ASP A 20 28.88 5.34 -7.46
CA ASP A 20 29.77 4.45 -8.21
C ASP A 20 29.12 3.83 -9.46
N SER A 21 27.78 3.79 -9.51
CA SER A 21 26.99 3.31 -10.65
C SER A 21 25.60 3.95 -10.65
N TYR A 22 25.17 4.41 -11.82
CA TYR A 22 23.82 5.00 -12.02
C TYR A 22 22.76 3.95 -12.38
N SER A 23 23.17 2.72 -12.67
CA SER A 23 22.27 1.61 -12.99
C SER A 23 22.75 0.31 -12.37
N TYR A 24 21.83 -0.47 -11.84
CA TYR A 24 22.06 -1.77 -11.22
C TYR A 24 21.16 -2.80 -11.92
N ILE A 25 21.65 -4.02 -12.14
CA ILE A 25 20.90 -5.07 -12.84
C ILE A 25 21.04 -6.38 -12.09
N THR A 26 19.93 -7.09 -11.92
CA THR A 26 19.92 -8.47 -11.41
C THR A 26 18.87 -9.30 -12.15
N ALA A 27 18.90 -10.62 -11.94
CA ALA A 27 17.82 -11.50 -12.35
C ALA A 27 17.00 -11.92 -11.11
N THR A 28 15.71 -12.18 -11.31
CA THR A 28 14.89 -12.78 -10.26
C THR A 28 15.35 -14.20 -9.97
N ASN A 29 15.12 -14.70 -8.75
CA ASN A 29 15.30 -16.12 -8.45
C ASN A 29 14.13 -16.98 -9.00
N SER A 30 14.11 -18.28 -8.67
CA SER A 30 13.06 -19.22 -9.12
C SER A 30 11.66 -18.89 -8.61
N ASN A 31 11.55 -18.11 -7.54
CA ASN A 31 10.30 -17.66 -6.95
C ASN A 31 9.86 -16.28 -7.48
N GLY A 32 10.65 -15.65 -8.37
CA GLY A 32 10.37 -14.31 -8.89
C GLY A 32 10.88 -13.17 -8.00
N GLU A 33 11.66 -13.47 -6.97
CA GLU A 33 12.15 -12.48 -5.99
C GLU A 33 13.47 -11.85 -6.47
N TYR A 34 13.75 -10.62 -6.04
CA TYR A 34 14.99 -9.92 -6.30
C TYR A 34 15.35 -9.02 -5.12
N GLU A 35 16.64 -8.72 -4.96
CA GLU A 35 17.15 -7.85 -3.90
C GLU A 35 18.28 -6.97 -4.45
N PHE A 36 18.36 -5.74 -3.95
CA PHE A 36 19.48 -4.84 -4.20
C PHE A 36 19.89 -4.14 -2.91
N VAL A 37 21.19 -3.99 -2.71
CA VAL A 37 21.76 -3.04 -1.74
C VAL A 37 22.12 -1.78 -2.51
N LEU A 38 21.44 -0.67 -2.21
CA LEU A 38 21.56 0.59 -2.94
C LEU A 38 21.94 1.75 -2.02
N PRO A 39 22.68 2.75 -2.52
CA PRO A 39 22.79 4.05 -1.86
C PRO A 39 21.42 4.70 -1.67
N GLU A 40 21.32 5.60 -0.69
CA GLU A 40 20.12 6.43 -0.55
C GLU A 40 19.88 7.28 -1.80
N GLY A 41 18.61 7.42 -2.17
CA GLY A 41 18.23 8.13 -3.39
C GLY A 41 16.87 7.71 -3.92
N THR A 42 16.48 8.29 -5.05
CA THR A 42 15.24 7.95 -5.74
C THR A 42 15.56 7.23 -7.04
N TYR A 43 14.88 6.12 -7.28
CA TYR A 43 15.14 5.21 -8.38
C TYR A 43 13.89 4.92 -9.21
N ASN A 44 14.11 4.60 -10.47
CA ASN A 44 13.14 3.92 -11.31
C ASN A 44 13.53 2.44 -11.43
N VAL A 45 12.54 1.55 -11.35
CA VAL A 45 12.74 0.09 -11.44
C VAL A 45 12.05 -0.41 -12.70
N LEU A 46 12.83 -0.98 -13.62
CA LEU A 46 12.37 -1.63 -14.84
C LEU A 46 12.45 -3.15 -14.66
N VAL A 47 11.30 -3.82 -14.72
CA VAL A 47 11.21 -5.29 -14.73
C VAL A 47 10.90 -5.75 -16.15
N SER A 48 11.68 -6.70 -16.68
CA SER A 48 11.54 -7.17 -18.04
C SER A 48 11.81 -8.66 -18.16
N LYS A 49 11.14 -9.31 -19.11
CA LYS A 49 11.37 -10.71 -19.46
C LYS A 49 11.00 -10.93 -20.92
N LYS A 50 11.79 -11.71 -21.64
CA LYS A 50 11.49 -12.02 -23.05
C LYS A 50 10.10 -12.66 -23.16
N GLY A 51 9.27 -12.11 -24.05
CA GLY A 51 7.88 -12.55 -24.24
C GLY A 51 6.86 -11.86 -23.34
N TYR A 52 7.28 -10.93 -22.48
CA TYR A 52 6.40 -10.17 -21.58
C TYR A 52 6.53 -8.66 -21.82
N TYR A 53 5.45 -7.92 -21.55
CA TYR A 53 5.47 -6.47 -21.53
C TYR A 53 6.28 -5.97 -20.33
N PRO A 54 7.34 -5.16 -20.55
CA PRO A 54 8.15 -4.65 -19.46
C PRO A 54 7.35 -3.67 -18.61
N GLN A 55 7.66 -3.62 -17.32
CA GLN A 55 6.99 -2.76 -16.35
C GLN A 55 7.98 -1.78 -15.75
N LEU A 56 7.57 -0.51 -15.68
CA LEU A 56 8.33 0.54 -15.03
C LEU A 56 7.61 0.96 -13.74
N VAL A 57 8.33 0.96 -12.63
CA VAL A 57 7.93 1.57 -11.36
C VAL A 57 8.77 2.82 -11.16
N LYS A 58 8.12 3.96 -10.94
CA LYS A 58 8.82 5.24 -10.79
C LYS A 58 9.03 5.62 -9.33
N ASN A 59 9.97 6.53 -9.11
CA ASN A 59 10.09 7.28 -7.85
C ASN A 59 10.18 6.40 -6.58
N VAL A 60 10.88 5.28 -6.66
CA VAL A 60 11.14 4.41 -5.50
C VAL A 60 12.20 5.08 -4.64
N LEU A 61 11.81 5.55 -3.46
CA LEU A 61 12.69 6.17 -2.48
C LEU A 61 13.41 5.10 -1.66
N ILE A 62 14.73 5.16 -1.61
CA ILE A 62 15.59 4.34 -0.76
C ILE A 62 16.22 5.23 0.30
N THR A 63 16.05 4.84 1.56
CA THR A 63 16.58 5.54 2.74
C THR A 63 17.69 4.71 3.36
N ALA A 64 18.78 5.36 3.80
CA ALA A 64 19.89 4.70 4.44
C ALA A 64 19.44 3.83 5.63
N GLY A 65 19.95 2.60 5.71
CA GLY A 65 19.67 1.66 6.80
C GLY A 65 18.25 1.07 6.83
N GLN A 66 17.43 1.27 5.80
CA GLN A 66 16.07 0.72 5.72
C GLN A 66 15.92 -0.28 4.56
N THR A 67 15.21 -1.39 4.83
CA THR A 67 14.72 -2.31 3.79
C THR A 67 13.40 -1.80 3.24
N ASN A 68 13.30 -1.64 1.91
CA ASN A 68 12.10 -1.21 1.22
C ASN A 68 11.49 -2.39 0.46
N TYR A 69 10.32 -2.85 0.90
CA TYR A 69 9.54 -3.85 0.17
C TYR A 69 8.60 -3.16 -0.82
N MET A 70 8.45 -3.75 -2.00
CA MET A 70 7.59 -3.25 -3.06
C MET A 70 6.32 -4.09 -3.18
N GLU A 71 5.26 -3.52 -3.75
CA GLU A 71 4.11 -4.29 -4.21
C GLU A 71 4.54 -5.37 -5.22
N ASN A 72 3.78 -6.46 -5.30
CA ASN A 72 4.03 -7.55 -6.25
C ASN A 72 3.94 -7.04 -7.70
N ILE A 73 5.09 -6.92 -8.38
CA ILE A 73 5.15 -6.44 -9.77
C ILE A 73 4.69 -7.54 -10.73
N ILE A 74 3.53 -7.33 -11.34
CA ILE A 74 2.96 -8.26 -12.32
C ILE A 74 3.36 -7.84 -13.73
N ILE A 75 4.03 -8.72 -14.47
CA ILE A 75 4.34 -8.56 -15.90
C ILE A 75 3.43 -9.48 -16.73
N SER A 76 2.86 -8.97 -17.82
CA SER A 76 1.92 -9.72 -18.67
C SER A 76 2.57 -10.25 -19.94
N ASP A 77 2.14 -11.41 -20.40
CA ASP A 77 2.57 -11.98 -21.68
C ASP A 77 2.26 -11.02 -22.85
N ILE A 78 3.14 -11.00 -23.84
CA ILE A 78 2.90 -10.34 -25.11
C ILE A 78 2.04 -11.27 -25.96
N ILE A 79 0.74 -10.97 -26.03
CA ILE A 79 -0.22 -11.75 -26.79
C ILE A 79 -0.50 -11.03 -28.12
N ALA A 80 -0.23 -11.72 -29.23
CA ALA A 80 -0.50 -11.18 -30.56
C ALA A 80 -2.00 -10.86 -30.71
N GLY A 81 -2.32 -9.61 -31.04
CA GLY A 81 -3.68 -9.14 -31.29
C GLY A 81 -4.42 -8.54 -30.08
N ALA A 82 -3.96 -8.76 -28.84
CA ALA A 82 -4.55 -8.13 -27.65
C ALA A 82 -3.74 -6.88 -27.27
N LEU A 83 -4.17 -5.71 -27.73
CA LEU A 83 -3.50 -4.43 -27.45
C LEU A 83 -4.09 -3.69 -26.24
N SER A 84 -5.32 -4.02 -25.86
CA SER A 84 -6.05 -3.38 -24.77
C SER A 84 -6.92 -4.38 -24.01
N SER A 85 -7.20 -4.06 -22.76
CA SER A 85 -8.16 -4.79 -21.92
C SER A 85 -9.07 -3.83 -21.17
N GLU A 86 -10.26 -4.32 -20.83
CA GLU A 86 -11.17 -3.63 -19.93
C GLU A 86 -10.71 -3.82 -18.49
N VAL A 87 -10.49 -2.70 -17.81
CA VAL A 87 -10.11 -2.67 -16.41
C VAL A 87 -11.33 -2.26 -15.60
N ASN A 88 -11.70 -3.12 -14.67
CA ASN A 88 -12.76 -2.89 -13.70
C ASN A 88 -12.14 -2.44 -12.39
N GLY A 89 -12.65 -1.35 -11.82
CA GLY A 89 -12.20 -0.88 -10.53
C GLY A 89 -13.34 -0.52 -9.60
N ARG A 90 -13.03 -0.46 -8.30
CA ARG A 90 -13.98 -0.17 -7.23
C ARG A 90 -13.33 0.81 -6.25
N VAL A 91 -14.07 1.86 -5.88
CA VAL A 91 -13.61 2.89 -4.97
C VAL A 91 -14.47 2.89 -3.71
N THR A 92 -13.85 2.71 -2.55
CA THR A 92 -14.52 2.67 -1.24
C THR A 92 -14.00 3.76 -0.31
N ASN A 93 -14.81 4.12 0.67
CA ASN A 93 -14.46 5.04 1.74
C ASN A 93 -13.67 4.31 2.83
N ALA A 94 -12.45 4.78 3.11
CA ALA A 94 -11.58 4.21 4.13
C ALA A 94 -12.24 4.17 5.52
N LEU A 95 -13.06 5.18 5.85
CA LEU A 95 -13.64 5.35 7.18
C LEU A 95 -14.90 4.51 7.40
N THR A 96 -15.70 4.29 6.35
CA THR A 96 -17.03 3.65 6.48
C THR A 96 -17.17 2.34 5.71
N GLY A 97 -16.25 2.03 4.80
CA GLY A 97 -16.35 0.89 3.88
C GLY A 97 -17.35 1.12 2.73
N GLU A 98 -18.08 2.23 2.74
CA GLU A 98 -19.11 2.51 1.75
C GLU A 98 -18.54 2.78 0.36
N MET A 99 -19.30 2.41 -0.67
CA MET A 99 -18.95 2.64 -2.07
C MET A 99 -19.02 4.14 -2.40
N ILE A 100 -18.00 4.66 -3.11
CA ILE A 100 -17.93 6.09 -3.47
C ILE A 100 -18.38 6.28 -4.92
N ALA A 101 -19.55 6.87 -5.11
CA ALA A 101 -20.06 7.25 -6.42
C ALA A 101 -19.50 8.60 -6.92
N ASN A 102 -19.47 8.78 -8.24
CA ASN A 102 -19.04 10.01 -8.93
C ASN A 102 -17.61 10.47 -8.56
N ALA A 103 -16.70 9.53 -8.29
CA ALA A 103 -15.27 9.80 -8.21
C ALA A 103 -14.66 9.76 -9.60
N GLN A 104 -13.86 10.77 -9.97
CA GLN A 104 -13.17 10.80 -11.26
C GLN A 104 -11.87 10.02 -11.15
N VAL A 105 -11.64 9.11 -12.10
CA VAL A 105 -10.42 8.32 -12.21
C VAL A 105 -9.67 8.70 -13.48
N ARG A 106 -8.41 9.11 -13.34
CA ARG A 106 -7.50 9.44 -14.45
C ARG A 106 -6.26 8.57 -14.38
N PHE A 107 -5.66 8.29 -15.52
CA PHE A 107 -4.60 7.28 -15.59
C PHE A 107 -3.30 7.89 -16.10
N ARG A 108 -2.18 7.50 -15.50
CA ARG A 108 -0.83 7.77 -16.00
C ARG A 108 -0.12 6.45 -16.23
N LYS A 109 0.72 6.36 -17.27
CA LYS A 109 1.53 5.16 -17.54
C LYS A 109 2.55 4.95 -16.42
N SER A 110 2.90 3.69 -16.17
CA SER A 110 3.83 3.25 -15.13
C SER A 110 3.28 3.35 -13.71
N TRP A 111 3.77 2.50 -12.82
CA TRP A 111 3.46 2.55 -11.40
C TRP A 111 4.19 3.70 -10.71
N ASN A 112 3.61 4.16 -9.60
CA ASN A 112 4.05 5.31 -8.79
C ASN A 112 4.25 6.62 -9.59
N ASN A 113 3.54 6.77 -10.70
CA ASN A 113 3.60 7.96 -11.52
C ASN A 113 2.48 8.94 -11.17
N THR A 114 2.78 9.89 -10.29
CA THR A 114 1.80 10.85 -9.74
C THR A 114 1.78 12.20 -10.47
N SER A 115 2.66 12.40 -11.46
CA SER A 115 2.81 13.68 -12.17
C SER A 115 2.99 13.51 -13.68
N GLY A 116 2.92 14.63 -14.41
CA GLY A 116 3.01 14.63 -15.87
C GLY A 116 1.70 14.22 -16.56
N ALA A 117 1.82 13.91 -17.86
CA ALA A 117 0.68 13.72 -18.75
C ALA A 117 -0.15 12.47 -18.40
N TYR A 118 -1.48 12.63 -18.50
CA TYR A 118 -2.41 11.51 -18.47
C TYR A 118 -2.35 10.70 -19.76
N VAL A 119 -2.82 9.45 -19.68
CA VAL A 119 -3.08 8.61 -20.84
C VAL A 119 -4.09 9.30 -21.74
N SER A 120 -3.77 9.43 -23.02
CA SER A 120 -4.67 9.98 -24.04
C SER A 120 -4.81 9.01 -25.21
N LYS A 121 -6.02 8.95 -25.79
CA LYS A 121 -6.26 8.27 -27.06
C LYS A 121 -6.18 9.27 -28.20
N LEU A 122 -5.65 8.84 -29.33
CA LEU A 122 -5.64 9.64 -30.55
C LEU A 122 -7.09 10.00 -30.89
N PHE A 123 -7.38 11.30 -31.09
CA PHE A 123 -8.71 11.87 -31.36
C PHE A 123 -9.76 11.85 -30.23
N SER A 124 -9.56 11.12 -29.12
CA SER A 124 -10.54 11.08 -28.00
C SER A 124 -10.09 11.80 -26.73
N GLY A 125 -8.89 12.40 -26.74
CA GLY A 125 -8.34 13.14 -25.60
C GLY A 125 -7.95 12.24 -24.42
N THR A 126 -7.92 12.82 -23.23
CA THR A 126 -7.53 12.13 -21.99
C THR A 126 -8.51 11.02 -21.62
N VAL A 127 -7.98 9.83 -21.38
CA VAL A 127 -8.73 8.69 -20.85
C VAL A 127 -9.06 8.94 -19.39
N LYS A 128 -10.35 8.87 -19.06
CA LYS A 128 -10.87 9.00 -17.70
C LYS A 128 -12.10 8.12 -17.53
N ALA A 129 -12.41 7.77 -16.30
CA ALA A 129 -13.65 7.10 -15.91
C ALA A 129 -14.28 7.85 -14.72
N ASN A 130 -15.56 7.58 -14.45
CA ASN A 130 -16.21 8.00 -13.21
C ASN A 130 -16.84 6.78 -12.55
N THR A 131 -16.81 6.71 -11.23
CA THR A 131 -17.52 5.66 -10.51
C THR A 131 -19.03 5.85 -10.59
N ASN A 132 -19.77 4.76 -10.78
CA ASN A 132 -21.23 4.74 -10.77
C ASN A 132 -21.80 4.71 -9.34
N SER A 133 -23.12 4.51 -9.19
CA SER A 133 -23.80 4.45 -7.88
C SER A 133 -23.33 3.31 -6.97
N HIS A 134 -22.67 2.28 -7.51
CA HIS A 134 -22.10 1.16 -6.78
C HIS A 134 -20.59 1.34 -6.54
N GLY A 135 -20.04 2.55 -6.78
CA GLY A 135 -18.63 2.85 -6.60
C GLY A 135 -17.71 2.16 -7.60
N THR A 136 -18.24 1.55 -8.66
CA THR A 136 -17.44 0.85 -9.68
C THR A 136 -17.25 1.70 -10.93
N PHE A 137 -16.13 1.49 -11.62
CA PHE A 137 -15.84 2.08 -12.92
C PHE A 137 -15.24 1.05 -13.86
N GLU A 138 -15.40 1.28 -15.16
CA GLU A 138 -14.83 0.45 -16.22
C GLU A 138 -14.05 1.35 -17.18
N VAL A 139 -12.89 0.89 -17.64
CA VAL A 139 -12.07 1.64 -18.59
C VAL A 139 -11.27 0.72 -19.51
N SER A 140 -11.29 1.00 -20.81
CA SER A 140 -10.42 0.31 -21.77
C SER A 140 -9.05 0.99 -21.86
N LEU A 141 -8.02 0.29 -21.38
CA LEU A 141 -6.61 0.70 -21.39
C LEU A 141 -5.77 -0.25 -22.24
N GLN A 142 -4.66 0.24 -22.79
CA GLN A 142 -3.68 -0.66 -23.42
C GLN A 142 -3.09 -1.60 -22.37
N ILE A 143 -2.71 -2.82 -22.76
CA ILE A 143 -2.05 -3.76 -21.82
C ILE A 143 -0.79 -3.09 -21.24
N GLY A 144 -0.64 -3.15 -19.92
CA GLY A 144 0.45 -2.51 -19.20
C GLY A 144 0.05 -2.05 -17.79
N ASN A 145 0.99 -1.38 -17.12
CA ASN A 145 0.77 -0.82 -15.80
C ASN A 145 0.51 0.68 -15.80
N TYR A 146 -0.33 1.10 -14.85
CA TYR A 146 -0.75 2.49 -14.72
C TYR A 146 -0.84 2.89 -13.24
N THR A 147 -0.68 4.18 -12.99
CA THR A 147 -1.14 4.81 -11.76
C THR A 147 -2.48 5.48 -12.03
N ALA A 148 -3.51 5.03 -11.32
CA ALA A 148 -4.81 5.68 -11.25
C ALA A 148 -4.76 6.80 -10.22
N GLU A 149 -5.13 8.00 -10.64
CA GLU A 149 -5.40 9.15 -9.79
C GLU A 149 -6.91 9.28 -9.61
N VAL A 150 -7.37 9.20 -8.36
CA VAL A 150 -8.79 9.22 -8.00
C VAL A 150 -9.09 10.51 -7.25
N VAL A 151 -10.03 11.29 -7.79
CA VAL A 151 -10.42 12.59 -7.25
C VAL A 151 -11.91 12.59 -6.94
N LYS A 152 -12.26 13.00 -5.71
CA LYS A 152 -13.62 13.18 -5.24
C LYS A 152 -13.65 14.30 -4.19
N ASP A 153 -14.58 15.23 -4.33
CA ASP A 153 -14.77 16.30 -3.33
C ASP A 153 -15.03 15.70 -1.94
N GLY A 154 -14.36 16.24 -0.92
CA GLY A 154 -14.41 15.73 0.45
C GLY A 154 -13.43 14.60 0.77
N TYR A 155 -12.61 14.17 -0.20
CA TYR A 155 -11.60 13.12 -0.03
C TYR A 155 -10.20 13.62 -0.39
N ILE A 156 -9.19 13.03 0.23
CA ILE A 156 -7.80 13.20 -0.18
C ILE A 156 -7.61 12.56 -1.55
N THR A 157 -6.94 13.23 -2.48
CA THR A 157 -6.64 12.66 -3.81
C THR A 157 -5.79 11.39 -3.63
N GLY A 158 -6.29 10.27 -4.15
CA GLY A 158 -5.64 8.97 -4.02
C GLY A 158 -4.88 8.58 -5.28
N TYR A 159 -3.72 7.94 -5.10
CA TYR A 159 -2.94 7.32 -6.17
C TYR A 159 -2.83 5.82 -5.93
N TYR A 160 -3.14 5.02 -6.95
CA TYR A 160 -3.18 3.56 -6.88
C TYR A 160 -2.54 2.94 -8.10
N ASN A 161 -1.71 1.92 -7.88
CA ASN A 161 -1.15 1.12 -8.95
C ASN A 161 -2.22 0.15 -9.47
N ILE A 162 -2.44 0.12 -10.78
CA ILE A 162 -3.36 -0.79 -11.44
C ILE A 162 -2.68 -1.48 -12.61
N ILE A 163 -3.26 -2.60 -13.03
CA ILE A 163 -2.82 -3.36 -14.19
C ILE A 163 -3.94 -3.49 -15.23
N SER A 164 -3.58 -3.38 -16.49
CA SER A 164 -4.42 -3.79 -17.62
C SER A 164 -3.80 -5.04 -18.22
N THR A 165 -4.46 -6.18 -18.01
CA THR A 165 -4.07 -7.51 -18.49
C THR A 165 -5.33 -8.22 -19.00
N LEU A 166 -5.24 -9.44 -19.56
CA LEU A 166 -6.44 -10.14 -20.01
C LEU A 166 -7.44 -10.44 -18.88
N ASN A 167 -6.95 -10.66 -17.67
CA ASN A 167 -7.76 -10.96 -16.49
C ASN A 167 -7.18 -10.20 -15.28
N PRO A 168 -7.35 -8.87 -15.20
CA PRO A 168 -6.71 -8.09 -14.15
C PRO A 168 -7.40 -8.27 -12.79
N GLY A 169 -8.60 -8.85 -12.77
CA GLY A 169 -9.49 -8.82 -11.61
C GLY A 169 -9.96 -7.39 -11.30
N THR A 170 -10.77 -7.24 -10.25
CA THR A 170 -11.23 -5.92 -9.80
C THR A 170 -10.10 -5.17 -9.11
N GLN A 171 -9.78 -3.97 -9.61
CA GLN A 171 -8.78 -3.07 -9.02
C GLN A 171 -9.44 -2.26 -7.89
N ASN A 172 -9.17 -2.62 -6.64
CA ASN A 172 -9.76 -1.95 -5.48
C ASN A 172 -8.93 -0.72 -5.08
N MET A 173 -9.63 0.37 -4.73
CA MET A 173 -9.05 1.65 -4.35
C MET A 173 -9.79 2.17 -3.12
N VAL A 174 -9.05 2.71 -2.15
CA VAL A 174 -9.61 3.10 -0.84
C VAL A 174 -9.30 4.56 -0.58
N LEU A 175 -10.28 5.44 -0.82
CA LEU A 175 -10.13 6.87 -0.59
C LEU A 175 -10.39 7.21 0.87
N THR A 176 -9.53 8.06 1.41
CA THR A 176 -9.71 8.60 2.75
C THR A 176 -10.42 9.95 2.70
N PRO A 177 -11.49 10.17 3.49
CA PRO A 177 -12.08 11.50 3.66
C PRO A 177 -11.02 12.49 4.15
N VAL A 178 -11.18 13.78 3.83
CA VAL A 178 -10.28 14.82 4.34
C VAL A 178 -10.18 14.77 5.87
N ILE A 179 -8.97 14.98 6.37
CA ILE A 179 -8.61 14.76 7.76
C ILE A 179 -8.33 16.11 8.41
N GLN A 180 -8.66 16.24 9.70
CA GLN A 180 -8.26 17.41 10.49
C GLN A 180 -6.73 17.44 10.64
N ASP A 181 -6.11 18.61 10.57
CA ASP A 181 -4.63 18.75 10.53
C ASP A 181 -3.91 18.11 11.73
N ASN A 182 -4.59 17.96 12.88
CA ASN A 182 -4.05 17.36 14.10
C ASN A 182 -4.37 15.87 14.26
N GLN A 183 -4.69 15.15 13.19
CA GLN A 183 -4.96 13.71 13.24
C GLN A 183 -4.06 12.92 12.30
N TYR A 184 -3.66 11.75 12.78
CA TYR A 184 -3.19 10.66 11.94
C TYR A 184 -4.37 9.82 11.49
N ARG A 185 -4.30 9.36 10.23
CA ARG A 185 -5.13 8.27 9.74
C ARG A 185 -4.26 7.15 9.22
N ILE A 186 -4.47 5.96 9.73
CA ILE A 186 -3.74 4.77 9.33
C ILE A 186 -4.72 3.85 8.62
N VAL A 187 -4.42 3.50 7.37
CA VAL A 187 -5.26 2.68 6.51
C VAL A 187 -4.47 1.44 6.12
N LEU A 188 -4.91 0.28 6.63
CA LEU A 188 -4.41 -1.03 6.23
C LEU A 188 -5.31 -1.60 5.13
N THR A 189 -4.69 -2.12 4.08
CA THR A 189 -5.34 -2.88 3.00
C THR A 189 -4.55 -4.14 2.69
N TRP A 190 -5.18 -5.28 2.38
CA TRP A 190 -4.48 -6.52 2.01
C TRP A 190 -5.19 -7.28 0.90
N GLY A 191 -4.70 -8.45 0.49
CA GLY A 191 -5.36 -9.32 -0.48
C GLY A 191 -6.43 -10.21 0.16
N SER A 192 -6.95 -11.20 -0.57
CA SER A 192 -7.96 -12.13 -0.06
C SER A 192 -7.44 -13.21 0.89
N THR A 193 -6.13 -13.26 1.12
CA THR A 193 -5.48 -14.29 1.94
C THR A 193 -4.28 -13.67 2.65
N PRO A 194 -4.15 -13.81 3.98
CA PRO A 194 -5.09 -14.45 4.90
C PRO A 194 -6.43 -13.71 4.93
N ALA A 195 -7.45 -14.37 5.45
CA ALA A 195 -8.81 -13.85 5.44
C ALA A 195 -8.97 -12.66 6.40
N ASP A 196 -8.18 -12.60 7.46
CA ASP A 196 -8.37 -11.67 8.57
C ASP A 196 -7.01 -11.17 9.09
N LEU A 197 -6.73 -9.89 8.84
CA LEU A 197 -5.61 -9.13 9.39
C LEU A 197 -6.14 -8.04 10.33
N ASP A 198 -5.77 -8.13 11.60
CA ASP A 198 -6.13 -7.14 12.60
C ASP A 198 -5.16 -5.96 12.61
N SER A 199 -5.71 -4.75 12.80
CA SER A 199 -4.89 -3.59 13.19
C SER A 199 -4.82 -3.44 14.71
N HIS A 200 -3.61 -3.20 15.19
CA HIS A 200 -3.34 -2.87 16.58
C HIS A 200 -2.60 -1.55 16.66
N LEU A 201 -3.11 -0.64 17.50
CA LEU A 201 -2.36 0.52 17.97
C LEU A 201 -2.16 0.38 19.47
N ALA A 202 -0.94 0.06 19.88
CA ALA A 202 -0.56 -0.07 21.29
C ALA A 202 0.47 1.01 21.65
N GLY A 203 0.44 1.49 22.89
CA GLY A 203 1.38 2.53 23.28
C GLY A 203 1.22 3.05 24.69
N LYS A 204 1.99 4.09 24.97
CA LYS A 204 1.94 4.84 26.24
C LYS A 204 1.93 6.33 25.98
N LEU A 205 1.09 7.04 26.70
CA LEU A 205 1.13 8.50 26.81
C LEU A 205 2.36 8.92 27.64
N GLU A 206 2.69 10.22 27.59
CA GLU A 206 3.79 10.80 28.36
C GLU A 206 3.69 10.57 29.88
N ASP A 207 2.48 10.52 30.44
CA ASP A 207 2.24 10.25 31.86
C ASP A 207 2.33 8.75 32.24
N GLY A 208 2.68 7.89 31.27
CA GLY A 208 2.82 6.45 31.45
C GLY A 208 1.52 5.66 31.24
N THR A 209 0.37 6.32 31.00
CA THR A 209 -0.89 5.65 30.71
C THR A 209 -0.76 4.79 29.45
N ALA A 210 -0.86 3.47 29.61
CA ALA A 210 -0.83 2.52 28.52
C ALA A 210 -2.21 2.37 27.87
N PHE A 211 -2.24 2.11 26.56
CA PHE A 211 -3.45 1.78 25.84
C PHE A 211 -3.19 0.79 24.72
N HIS A 212 -4.26 0.14 24.28
CA HIS A 212 -4.27 -0.76 23.15
C HIS A 212 -5.63 -0.69 22.47
N VAL A 213 -5.61 -0.22 21.21
CA VAL A 213 -6.80 -0.13 20.34
C VAL A 213 -6.73 -1.23 19.28
N TYR A 214 -7.75 -2.07 19.26
CA TYR A 214 -7.91 -3.22 18.35
C TYR A 214 -9.37 -3.69 18.36
N TYR A 215 -9.72 -4.76 17.63
CA TYR A 215 -11.11 -5.21 17.43
C TYR A 215 -11.91 -5.36 18.74
N SER A 216 -11.29 -5.81 19.84
CA SER A 216 -11.96 -6.00 21.14
C SER A 216 -12.07 -4.71 21.97
N ASN A 217 -11.15 -3.76 21.75
CA ASN A 217 -11.13 -2.46 22.42
C ASN A 217 -10.97 -1.34 21.39
N LYS A 218 -12.08 -0.95 20.76
CA LYS A 218 -12.05 -0.10 19.56
C LYS A 218 -11.79 1.39 19.83
N VAL A 219 -11.90 1.84 21.08
CA VAL A 219 -11.79 3.27 21.42
C VAL A 219 -10.92 3.44 22.66
N PHE A 220 -9.97 4.37 22.59
CA PHE A 220 -9.23 4.85 23.73
C PHE A 220 -9.52 6.33 23.97
N GLY A 221 -10.06 6.63 25.15
CA GLY A 221 -10.30 7.99 25.63
C GLY A 221 -9.34 8.37 26.75
N TYR A 222 -8.94 9.64 26.79
CA TYR A 222 -8.08 10.20 27.83
C TYR A 222 -8.48 11.65 28.12
N LYS A 223 -8.60 12.00 29.40
CA LYS A 223 -9.03 13.33 29.88
C LYS A 223 -10.30 13.86 29.17
N GLY A 224 -11.28 12.99 28.97
CA GLY A 224 -12.57 13.34 28.35
C GLY A 224 -12.55 13.50 26.82
N SER A 225 -11.44 13.16 26.16
CA SER A 225 -11.32 13.17 24.70
C SER A 225 -11.00 11.78 24.15
N THR A 226 -11.60 11.40 23.02
CA THR A 226 -11.12 10.26 22.24
C THR A 226 -9.75 10.58 21.66
N ILE A 227 -8.77 9.72 21.93
CA ILE A 227 -7.38 9.86 21.44
C ILE A 227 -7.14 8.95 20.26
N ALA A 228 -7.60 7.70 20.34
CA ALA A 228 -7.47 6.71 19.28
C ALA A 228 -8.77 5.93 19.10
N GLN A 229 -9.10 5.61 17.85
CA GLN A 229 -10.31 4.86 17.50
C GLN A 229 -10.08 3.99 16.27
N LEU A 230 -10.53 2.74 16.35
CA LEU A 230 -10.71 1.83 15.22
C LEU A 230 -12.05 2.16 14.55
N ASP A 231 -12.00 2.79 13.39
CA ASP A 231 -13.17 3.37 12.71
C ASP A 231 -13.91 2.35 11.84
N LEU A 232 -13.15 1.56 11.07
CA LEU A 232 -13.64 0.50 10.20
C LEU A 232 -12.85 -0.77 10.51
N ASP A 233 -13.58 -1.86 10.66
CA ASP A 233 -13.08 -3.19 10.99
C ASP A 233 -13.91 -4.20 10.19
N ASP A 234 -13.62 -4.30 8.88
CA ASP A 234 -14.32 -5.19 7.97
C ASP A 234 -13.60 -6.54 7.93
N THR A 235 -14.10 -7.52 8.69
CA THR A 235 -13.53 -8.87 8.84
C THR A 235 -14.29 -9.93 8.02
N SER A 236 -15.11 -9.49 7.06
CA SER A 236 -16.29 -10.26 6.61
C SER A 236 -16.23 -10.86 5.21
N GLY A 237 -15.13 -10.79 4.46
CA GLY A 237 -15.07 -11.59 3.24
C GLY A 237 -13.95 -11.36 2.23
N TYR A 238 -13.70 -12.43 1.48
CA TYR A 238 -12.79 -12.58 0.32
C TYR A 238 -12.60 -11.31 -0.52
N GLY A 239 -11.60 -10.51 -0.15
CA GLY A 239 -11.17 -9.33 -0.88
C GLY A 239 -10.32 -8.42 0.00
N PRO A 240 -9.77 -7.33 -0.56
CA PRO A 240 -9.05 -6.36 0.24
C PRO A 240 -9.93 -5.72 1.30
N GLU A 241 -9.62 -6.04 2.55
CA GLU A 241 -10.26 -5.47 3.72
C GLU A 241 -9.56 -4.16 4.09
N THR A 242 -10.31 -3.23 4.68
CA THR A 242 -9.78 -1.92 5.06
C THR A 242 -9.98 -1.71 6.53
N ILE A 243 -8.88 -1.50 7.24
CA ILE A 243 -8.94 -1.06 8.62
C ILE A 243 -8.44 0.37 8.70
N THR A 244 -9.28 1.24 9.27
CA THR A 244 -8.94 2.64 9.49
C THR A 244 -8.83 2.92 10.97
N LEU A 245 -7.72 3.52 11.36
CA LEU A 245 -7.50 4.02 12.71
C LEU A 245 -7.24 5.52 12.69
N THR A 246 -7.94 6.25 13.55
CA THR A 246 -7.71 7.68 13.79
C THR A 246 -6.96 7.85 15.10
N LEU A 247 -5.89 8.66 15.11
CA LEU A 247 -5.10 9.01 16.29
C LEU A 247 -4.86 10.51 16.36
N LYS A 248 -5.04 11.13 17.53
CA LYS A 248 -4.67 12.54 17.74
C LYS A 248 -3.16 12.72 17.71
N ALA A 249 -2.70 13.52 16.76
CA ALA A 249 -1.27 13.71 16.45
C ALA A 249 -0.54 14.63 17.43
N ASP A 250 -1.29 15.45 18.18
CA ASP A 250 -0.82 16.42 19.15
C ASP A 250 -0.61 15.83 20.56
N ILE A 251 -0.88 14.54 20.76
CA ILE A 251 -0.69 13.87 22.04
C ILE A 251 0.71 13.23 22.08
N PRO A 252 1.62 13.70 22.95
CA PRO A 252 2.94 13.11 23.11
C PRO A 252 2.88 11.70 23.71
N GLY A 253 3.82 10.85 23.31
CA GLY A 253 3.85 9.45 23.68
C GLY A 253 4.57 8.59 22.65
N THR A 254 4.56 7.28 22.91
CA THR A 254 5.11 6.25 22.04
C THR A 254 4.00 5.31 21.63
N TYR A 255 3.72 5.24 20.33
CA TYR A 255 2.62 4.46 19.74
C TYR A 255 3.14 3.55 18.63
N ARG A 256 2.84 2.26 18.71
CA ARG A 256 3.23 1.26 17.70
C ARG A 256 2.01 0.79 16.95
N TYR A 257 2.10 0.88 15.62
CA TYR A 257 1.10 0.30 14.72
C TYR A 257 1.58 -1.06 14.22
N ILE A 258 0.75 -2.07 14.42
CA ILE A 258 1.08 -3.48 14.24
C ILE A 258 -0.08 -4.14 13.49
N VAL A 259 0.26 -5.02 12.55
CA VAL A 259 -0.71 -5.85 11.82
C VAL A 259 -0.55 -7.29 12.31
N HIS A 260 -1.64 -7.94 12.68
CA HIS A 260 -1.64 -9.30 13.19
C HIS A 260 -2.50 -10.19 12.29
N ASP A 261 -1.92 -11.27 11.78
CA ASP A 261 -2.63 -12.30 11.03
C ASP A 261 -3.42 -13.18 12.00
N TYR A 262 -4.64 -12.72 12.31
CA TYR A 262 -5.53 -13.40 13.24
C TYR A 262 -5.96 -14.77 12.70
N THR A 263 -6.12 -14.89 11.37
CA THR A 263 -6.42 -16.17 10.70
C THR A 263 -5.39 -17.23 11.06
N ASN A 264 -4.10 -16.90 11.04
CA ASN A 264 -3.00 -17.82 11.29
C ASN A 264 -2.30 -17.61 12.64
N ARG A 265 -2.97 -16.99 13.62
CA ARG A 265 -2.40 -16.60 14.92
C ARG A 265 -1.72 -17.74 15.71
N THR A 266 -2.17 -18.98 15.55
CA THR A 266 -1.56 -20.13 16.25
C THR A 266 -0.46 -20.83 15.44
N SER A 267 -0.15 -20.35 14.23
CA SER A 267 0.85 -20.96 13.34
C SER A 267 2.22 -20.28 13.46
N PHE A 268 3.18 -21.01 14.02
CA PHE A 268 4.58 -20.56 14.16
C PHE A 268 5.44 -20.81 12.91
N SER A 269 4.83 -21.23 11.81
CA SER A 269 5.52 -21.47 10.54
C SER A 269 4.82 -20.86 9.33
N SER A 270 3.74 -20.10 9.55
CA SER A 270 3.00 -19.43 8.47
C SER A 270 3.86 -18.34 7.82
N ASN A 271 3.74 -18.24 6.50
CA ASN A 271 4.19 -17.10 5.71
C ASN A 271 3.00 -16.38 5.04
N ALA A 272 1.76 -16.69 5.42
CA ALA A 272 0.56 -16.14 4.80
C ALA A 272 0.52 -14.60 4.88
N LEU A 273 0.89 -14.03 6.04
CA LEU A 273 1.01 -12.57 6.19
C LEU A 273 1.99 -11.96 5.18
N SER A 274 3.16 -12.56 4.95
CA SER A 274 4.14 -12.07 3.96
C SER A 274 3.64 -12.14 2.51
N LEU A 275 2.72 -13.05 2.23
CA LEU A 275 2.11 -13.25 0.91
C LEU A 275 0.80 -12.49 0.74
N SER A 276 0.38 -11.75 1.77
CA SER A 276 -0.92 -11.09 1.80
C SER A 276 -1.06 -9.92 0.84
N GLY A 277 0.06 -9.34 0.39
CA GLY A 277 0.03 -8.05 -0.30
C GLY A 277 -0.45 -6.91 0.61
N ALA A 278 -0.37 -7.06 1.93
CA ALA A 278 -0.75 -6.03 2.87
C ALA A 278 0.10 -4.76 2.69
N SER A 279 -0.58 -3.62 2.73
CA SER A 279 -0.02 -2.29 2.63
C SER A 279 -0.66 -1.39 3.69
N VAL A 280 0.15 -0.57 4.33
CA VAL A 280 -0.28 0.41 5.34
C VAL A 280 0.08 1.81 4.87
N LYS A 281 -0.93 2.66 4.74
CA LYS A 281 -0.77 4.09 4.46
C LYS A 281 -1.00 4.88 5.75
N ILE A 282 -0.06 5.75 6.11
CA ILE A 282 -0.21 6.71 7.21
C ILE A 282 -0.30 8.12 6.65
N TYR A 283 -1.39 8.80 6.99
CA TYR A 283 -1.66 10.20 6.69
C TYR A 283 -1.53 11.03 7.96
N ARG A 284 -1.14 12.30 7.81
CA ARG A 284 -1.21 13.33 8.86
C ARG A 284 -1.86 14.58 8.26
N GLY A 285 -3.01 14.98 8.79
CA GLY A 285 -3.87 15.89 8.05
C GLY A 285 -4.14 15.35 6.65
N ASN A 286 -4.10 16.20 5.62
CA ASN A 286 -4.36 15.77 4.25
C ASN A 286 -3.15 15.18 3.51
N ASP A 287 -2.01 15.04 4.16
CA ASP A 287 -0.76 14.56 3.55
C ASP A 287 -0.55 13.07 3.79
N LEU A 288 -0.27 12.32 2.72
CA LEU A 288 0.23 10.95 2.80
C LEU A 288 1.71 11.00 3.21
N ILE A 289 2.01 10.54 4.44
CA ILE A 289 3.37 10.61 4.98
C ILE A 289 4.21 9.43 4.52
N LYS A 290 3.68 8.21 4.59
CA LYS A 290 4.40 7.00 4.15
C LYS A 290 3.44 5.88 3.76
N THR A 291 3.91 5.02 2.87
CA THR A 291 3.31 3.72 2.56
C THR A 291 4.31 2.63 2.92
N TYR A 292 3.84 1.62 3.64
CA TYR A 292 4.61 0.44 4.01
C TYR A 292 4.00 -0.77 3.32
N ASN A 293 4.82 -1.57 2.65
CA ASN A 293 4.41 -2.87 2.14
C ASN A 293 4.93 -3.96 3.09
N VAL A 294 4.13 -5.01 3.26
CA VAL A 294 4.46 -6.14 4.12
C VAL A 294 5.80 -6.78 3.72
N PRO A 295 6.66 -7.15 4.68
CA PRO A 295 7.87 -7.91 4.40
C PRO A 295 7.54 -9.22 3.66
N ILE A 296 8.26 -9.49 2.57
CA ILE A 296 8.05 -10.68 1.74
C ILE A 296 9.01 -11.80 2.14
N ASN A 297 8.58 -13.05 1.94
CA ASN A 297 9.38 -14.27 2.19
C ASN A 297 9.83 -14.47 3.64
N GLU A 298 9.16 -13.80 4.57
CA GLU A 298 9.37 -13.96 5.99
C GLU A 298 8.27 -14.83 6.60
N ARG A 299 8.65 -15.67 7.55
CA ARG A 299 7.67 -16.38 8.37
C ARG A 299 7.33 -15.52 9.58
N GLY A 300 6.06 -15.49 9.93
CA GLY A 300 5.53 -14.63 10.98
C GLY A 300 4.05 -14.42 10.79
N ASN A 301 3.37 -14.11 11.89
CA ASN A 301 1.96 -13.71 11.90
C ASN A 301 1.79 -12.32 12.52
N LEU A 302 2.87 -11.64 12.89
CA LEU A 302 2.83 -10.29 13.46
C LEU A 302 3.83 -9.38 12.73
N TRP A 303 3.31 -8.37 12.05
CA TRP A 303 4.09 -7.35 11.34
C TRP A 303 4.10 -6.05 12.14
N ARG A 304 5.28 -5.69 12.66
CA ARG A 304 5.51 -4.39 13.31
C ARG A 304 5.83 -3.37 12.23
N VAL A 305 4.91 -2.46 11.96
CA VAL A 305 4.99 -1.57 10.79
C VAL A 305 5.85 -0.35 11.11
N PHE A 306 5.42 0.45 12.07
CA PHE A 306 6.11 1.67 12.49
C PHE A 306 5.80 2.03 13.94
N GLU A 307 6.58 2.95 14.48
CA GLU A 307 6.38 3.57 15.79
C GLU A 307 6.33 5.09 15.64
N ILE A 308 5.41 5.75 16.33
CA ILE A 308 5.35 7.20 16.48
C ILE A 308 5.92 7.54 17.85
N ASN A 309 7.02 8.28 17.89
CA ASN A 309 7.62 8.79 19.12
C ASN A 309 7.53 10.30 19.14
N ASN A 310 6.63 10.84 19.97
CA ASN A 310 6.39 12.29 20.07
C ASN A 310 6.17 12.95 18.69
N GLY A 311 5.36 12.31 17.85
CA GLY A 311 5.05 12.78 16.50
C GLY A 311 6.09 12.44 15.42
N VAL A 312 7.22 11.82 15.78
CA VAL A 312 8.23 11.34 14.82
C VAL A 312 7.95 9.89 14.45
N ILE A 313 7.74 9.62 13.16
CA ILE A 313 7.48 8.26 12.64
C ILE A 313 8.81 7.55 12.38
N ASN A 314 9.04 6.47 13.11
CA ASN A 314 10.16 5.55 12.96
C ASN A 314 9.69 4.27 12.28
N THR A 315 10.32 3.89 11.18
CA THR A 315 10.02 2.64 10.48
C THR A 315 10.58 1.46 11.26
N LEU A 316 9.76 0.43 11.48
CA LEU A 316 10.19 -0.86 12.04
C LEU A 316 10.27 -1.89 10.92
N ASN A 317 9.12 -2.16 10.29
CA ASN A 317 8.93 -3.04 9.15
C ASN A 317 9.52 -4.46 9.30
N THR A 318 9.22 -5.12 10.43
CA THR A 318 9.76 -6.45 10.77
C THR A 318 8.67 -7.47 11.08
N MET A 319 8.90 -8.75 10.71
CA MET A 319 8.04 -9.87 11.11
C MET A 319 8.43 -10.49 12.45
N SER A 320 7.42 -11.02 13.14
CA SER A 320 7.54 -11.77 14.39
C SER A 320 6.32 -12.68 14.59
N TYR A 321 6.20 -13.29 15.76
CA TYR A 321 5.08 -14.17 16.12
C TYR A 321 4.35 -13.68 17.36
N GLN A 322 3.03 -13.74 17.30
CA GLN A 322 2.14 -13.58 18.44
C GLN A 322 0.92 -14.48 18.23
N SER A 323 0.42 -15.10 19.31
CA SER A 323 -0.76 -15.95 19.26
C SER A 323 -2.00 -15.31 19.89
N SER A 324 -1.78 -14.34 20.78
CA SER A 324 -2.84 -13.62 21.46
C SER A 324 -2.80 -12.14 21.11
N SER A 325 -3.90 -11.64 20.55
CA SER A 325 -4.10 -10.22 20.27
C SER A 325 -3.90 -9.36 21.52
N ASP A 326 -4.32 -9.85 22.70
CA ASP A 326 -4.19 -9.14 23.99
C ASP A 326 -2.73 -8.93 24.44
N ASN A 327 -1.80 -9.72 23.92
CA ASN A 327 -0.38 -9.63 24.27
C ASN A 327 0.42 -8.73 23.30
N ILE A 328 -0.26 -8.04 22.39
CA ILE A 328 0.36 -7.11 21.44
C ILE A 328 0.56 -5.76 22.12
N ASN A 329 1.82 -5.35 22.19
CA ASN A 329 2.25 -4.13 22.87
C ASN A 329 3.08 -3.23 21.97
#